data_AF-A0AA50E060-F1
#
_entry.id   AF-A0AA50E060-F1
#
_cell.length_a   1.000
_cell.length_b   1.000
_cell.length_c   1.000
_cell.angle_alpha   90.00
_cell.angle_beta   90.00
_cell.angle_gamma   90.00
#
_symmetry.space_group_name_H-M   'P 1'
#
loop_
_entity.id
_entity.type
_entity.pdbx_description
1 polymer ?
#
loop_
_entity_poly.entity_id
_entity_poly.type
_entity_poly.pdbx_seq_one_letter_code
_entity_poly.pdbx_strand_id
1 'polypeptide(L)'
;MVEVLDPQRQRVLRENAVAAAEKFGDHNIDSWIWSSLAEGQAADDRFESLFRRSPIDLVNFIEPPVPSFIYKDYTQVYQVMRRLKVNHYHPDFVMDVGASHGIWSHTASQLFPEAQFILIDPLISRYEQAARNYYLKNIPKAKFLEIAVSNESGQLSFQVSSDLYGSSLLNPADFRDYETETVAVKTLDQVAEEENIQGQGILKLDVQFAEHIVLAGAKNFLDQAGLSDSRTFLCPLRRKCPGFFRDA
;
A
#
# COMPACT_ATOMS: atom_id res chain seq x y z
N MET A 1 -11.25 -28.21 27.30
CA MET A 1 -12.51 -28.12 28.08
C MET A 1 -12.31 -28.14 29.59
N VAL A 2 -11.39 -28.95 30.13
CA VAL A 2 -11.14 -29.04 31.60
C VAL A 2 -10.75 -27.69 32.23
N GLU A 3 -10.04 -26.83 31.49
CA GLU A 3 -9.63 -25.50 31.97
C GLU A 3 -10.79 -24.52 32.25
N VAL A 4 -11.89 -24.55 31.49
CA VAL A 4 -12.97 -23.55 31.62
C VAL A 4 -13.87 -23.83 32.83
N LEU A 5 -13.88 -25.07 33.31
CA LEU A 5 -14.65 -25.50 34.47
C LEU A 5 -13.92 -25.25 35.80
N ASP A 6 -12.66 -24.83 35.76
CA ASP A 6 -11.89 -24.47 36.96
C ASP A 6 -12.50 -23.25 37.67
N PRO A 7 -12.82 -23.32 38.98
CA PRO A 7 -13.47 -22.22 39.70
C PRO A 7 -12.67 -20.91 39.74
N GLN A 8 -11.34 -20.99 39.81
CA GLN A 8 -10.51 -19.78 39.81
C GLN A 8 -10.53 -19.11 38.44
N ARG A 9 -10.41 -19.90 37.37
CA ARG A 9 -10.53 -19.40 36.00
C ARG A 9 -11.91 -18.82 35.70
N GLN A 10 -12.98 -19.46 36.19
CA GLN A 10 -14.33 -18.91 36.06
C GLN A 10 -14.50 -17.56 36.76
N ARG A 11 -13.88 -17.39 37.93
CA ARG A 11 -13.89 -16.11 38.65
C ARG A 11 -13.23 -15.02 37.82
N VAL A 12 -12.02 -15.28 37.30
CA VAL A 12 -11.31 -14.34 36.42
C VAL A 12 -12.13 -14.00 35.17
N LEU A 13 -12.76 -15.00 34.54
CA LEU A 13 -13.63 -14.77 33.37
C LEU A 13 -14.81 -13.85 33.70
N ARG A 14 -15.47 -14.03 34.86
CA ARG A 14 -16.58 -13.17 35.31
C ARG A 14 -16.10 -11.75 35.61
N GLU A 15 -14.97 -11.59 36.29
CA GLU A 15 -14.38 -10.28 36.58
C GLU A 15 -14.03 -9.53 35.28
N ASN A 16 -13.43 -10.21 34.30
CA ASN A 16 -13.16 -9.64 32.97
C ASN A 16 -14.45 -9.28 32.22
N ALA A 17 -15.48 -10.12 32.28
CA ALA A 17 -16.76 -9.86 31.63
C ALA A 17 -17.45 -8.62 32.21
N VAL A 18 -17.43 -8.46 33.54
CA VAL A 18 -17.97 -7.26 34.21
C VAL A 18 -17.17 -6.02 33.80
N ALA A 19 -15.85 -6.10 33.75
CA ALA A 19 -15.00 -4.99 33.31
C ALA A 19 -15.28 -4.56 31.85
N ALA A 20 -15.65 -5.48 30.97
CA ALA A 20 -15.99 -5.18 29.57
C ALA A 20 -17.47 -4.78 29.38
N ALA A 21 -18.36 -5.08 30.33
CA ALA A 21 -19.81 -4.92 30.18
C ALA A 21 -20.23 -3.46 29.89
N GLU A 22 -19.58 -2.49 30.52
CA GLU A 22 -19.82 -1.07 30.26
C GLU A 22 -19.62 -0.70 28.79
N LYS A 23 -18.61 -1.29 28.14
CA LYS A 23 -18.30 -1.07 26.74
C LYS A 23 -19.26 -1.79 25.79
N PHE A 24 -20.07 -2.74 26.26
CA PHE A 24 -21.19 -3.33 25.51
C PHE A 24 -22.57 -2.78 25.91
N GLY A 25 -22.63 -1.83 26.84
CA GLY A 25 -23.88 -1.19 27.24
C GLY A 25 -24.54 -0.40 26.11
N ASP A 26 -25.84 -0.17 26.23
CA ASP A 26 -26.64 0.64 25.30
C ASP A 26 -26.52 2.16 25.55
N HIS A 27 -25.71 2.56 26.53
CA HIS A 27 -25.50 3.97 26.84
C HIS A 27 -25.02 4.74 25.58
N ASN A 28 -25.78 5.79 25.21
CA ASN A 28 -25.60 6.61 24.01
C ASN A 28 -25.55 5.83 22.69
N ILE A 29 -26.08 4.60 22.63
CA ILE A 29 -26.02 3.78 21.42
C ILE A 29 -26.78 4.43 20.26
N ASP A 30 -27.85 5.16 20.55
CA ASP A 30 -28.62 5.96 19.59
C ASP A 30 -27.75 7.04 18.94
N SER A 31 -27.03 7.82 19.76
CA SER A 31 -26.12 8.86 19.29
C SER A 31 -24.96 8.24 18.50
N TRP A 32 -24.40 7.13 18.99
CA TRP A 32 -23.33 6.41 18.31
C TRP A 32 -23.79 5.86 16.95
N ILE A 33 -24.99 5.27 16.86
CA ILE A 33 -25.55 4.76 15.60
C ILE A 33 -25.71 5.91 14.60
N TRP A 34 -26.30 7.03 15.01
CA TRP A 34 -26.54 8.15 14.10
C TRP A 34 -25.24 8.82 13.63
N SER A 35 -24.28 9.04 14.53
CA SER A 35 -22.95 9.53 14.15
C SER A 35 -22.26 8.54 13.21
N SER A 36 -22.34 7.25 13.51
CA SER A 36 -21.70 6.21 12.68
C SER A 36 -22.31 6.14 11.27
N LEU A 37 -23.64 6.28 11.16
CA LEU A 37 -24.34 6.35 9.88
C LEU A 37 -23.98 7.61 9.10
N ALA A 38 -23.87 8.77 9.78
CA ALA A 38 -23.49 10.03 9.15
C ALA A 38 -22.04 9.99 8.64
N GLU A 39 -21.14 9.34 9.37
CA GLU A 39 -19.73 9.16 9.00
C GLU A 39 -19.51 8.00 8.01
N GLY A 40 -20.49 7.11 7.87
CA GLY A 40 -20.39 5.89 7.06
C GLY A 40 -19.49 4.80 7.66
N GLN A 41 -19.11 4.91 8.93
CA GLN A 41 -18.19 4.04 9.68
C GLN A 41 -18.52 4.13 11.18
N ALA A 42 -18.02 3.21 12.00
CA ALA A 42 -18.14 3.33 13.46
C ALA A 42 -17.55 4.68 13.95
N ALA A 43 -18.31 5.40 14.77
CA ALA A 43 -17.95 6.73 15.28
C ALA A 43 -16.80 6.71 16.30
N ASP A 44 -16.49 5.53 16.87
CA ASP A 44 -15.36 5.29 17.75
C ASP A 44 -14.90 3.82 17.66
N ASP A 45 -13.88 3.45 18.44
CA ASP A 45 -13.31 2.10 18.52
C ASP A 45 -13.82 1.32 19.75
N ARG A 46 -14.99 1.69 20.30
CA ARG A 46 -15.51 1.16 21.57
C ARG A 46 -15.58 -0.36 21.62
N PHE A 47 -15.93 -1.00 20.51
CA PHE A 47 -16.01 -2.46 20.41
C PHE A 47 -14.66 -3.05 19.98
N GLU A 48 -14.04 -2.45 18.96
CA GLU A 48 -12.78 -2.86 18.36
C GLU A 48 -11.66 -2.96 19.39
N SER A 49 -11.56 -1.98 20.29
CA SER A 49 -10.55 -1.89 21.36
C SER A 49 -10.63 -3.03 22.40
N LEU A 50 -11.78 -3.68 22.54
CA LEU A 50 -11.98 -4.80 23.47
C LEU A 50 -11.45 -6.12 22.92
N PHE A 51 -11.42 -6.25 21.59
CA PHE A 51 -10.95 -7.45 20.93
C PHE A 51 -9.46 -7.27 20.66
N ARG A 52 -8.60 -7.90 21.48
CA ARG A 52 -7.16 -8.01 21.17
C ARG A 52 -7.01 -8.81 19.87
N ARG A 53 -6.79 -8.11 18.76
CA ARG A 53 -6.62 -8.73 17.44
C ARG A 53 -5.18 -9.23 17.30
N SER A 54 -5.05 -10.47 16.84
CA SER A 54 -3.79 -10.94 16.27
C SER A 54 -3.59 -10.27 14.91
N PRO A 55 -2.36 -9.93 14.51
CA PRO A 55 -2.06 -9.44 13.15
C PRO A 55 -2.52 -10.37 12.01
N ILE A 56 -2.85 -11.63 12.33
CA ILE A 56 -3.31 -12.66 11.39
C ILE A 56 -4.84 -12.77 11.31
N ASP A 57 -5.60 -12.11 12.20
CA ASP A 57 -7.06 -12.24 12.20
C ASP A 57 -7.68 -11.58 10.96
N LEU A 58 -8.19 -12.40 10.04
CA LEU A 58 -8.97 -12.00 8.88
C LEU A 58 -10.36 -11.55 9.33
N VAL A 59 -10.52 -10.26 9.58
CA VAL A 59 -11.83 -9.67 9.88
C VAL A 59 -12.50 -9.23 8.57
N ASN A 60 -13.78 -9.55 8.40
CA ASN A 60 -14.63 -8.89 7.41
C ASN A 60 -14.83 -7.43 7.86
N PHE A 61 -13.92 -6.55 7.46
CA PHE A 61 -14.11 -5.11 7.61
C PHE A 61 -15.28 -4.69 6.72
N ILE A 62 -16.36 -4.19 7.32
CA ILE A 62 -17.29 -3.34 6.59
C ILE A 62 -16.54 -2.03 6.38
N GLU A 63 -15.97 -1.88 5.19
CA GLU A 63 -15.31 -0.64 4.81
C GLU A 63 -16.34 0.47 4.63
N PRO A 64 -16.07 1.69 5.12
CA PRO A 64 -16.89 2.84 4.75
C PRO A 64 -16.91 3.05 3.24
N PRO A 65 -17.92 3.77 2.75
CA PRO A 65 -17.99 4.14 1.36
C PRO A 65 -16.72 4.91 0.96
N VAL A 66 -16.09 4.46 -0.11
CA VAL A 66 -14.97 5.18 -0.73
C VAL A 66 -15.51 6.44 -1.39
N PRO A 67 -14.84 7.61 -1.25
CA PRO A 67 -15.27 8.83 -1.89
C PRO A 67 -15.48 8.66 -3.40
N SER A 68 -16.53 9.26 -3.94
CA SER A 68 -16.96 9.06 -5.33
C SER A 68 -15.95 9.53 -6.39
N PHE A 69 -15.01 10.39 -6.01
CA PHE A 69 -13.93 10.85 -6.89
C PHE A 69 -12.78 9.84 -7.02
N ILE A 70 -12.73 8.80 -6.17
CA ILE A 70 -11.80 7.70 -6.34
C ILE A 70 -12.30 6.81 -7.47
N TYR A 71 -11.42 6.51 -8.41
CA TYR A 71 -11.74 5.61 -9.51
C TYR A 71 -12.09 4.21 -8.99
N LYS A 72 -13.15 3.61 -9.51
CA LYS A 72 -13.76 2.37 -8.96
C LYS A 72 -12.75 1.23 -8.79
N ASP A 73 -11.83 1.08 -9.73
CA ASP A 73 -10.83 -0.01 -9.68
C ASP A 73 -9.78 0.20 -8.58
N TYR A 74 -9.65 1.42 -8.05
CA TYR A 74 -8.74 1.77 -6.95
C TYR A 74 -9.43 1.84 -5.59
N THR A 75 -10.69 1.41 -5.49
CA THR A 75 -11.44 1.30 -4.22
C THR A 75 -10.64 0.49 -3.18
N GLN A 76 -10.07 -0.64 -3.58
CA GLN A 76 -9.29 -1.50 -2.67
C GLN A 76 -8.00 -0.83 -2.20
N VAL A 77 -7.34 -0.08 -3.08
CA VAL A 77 -6.13 0.69 -2.73
C VAL A 77 -6.49 1.73 -1.68
N TYR A 78 -7.55 2.51 -1.91
CA TYR A 78 -8.03 3.50 -0.94
C TYR A 78 -8.35 2.86 0.42
N GLN A 79 -9.05 1.72 0.43
CA GLN A 79 -9.40 1.00 1.66
C GLN A 79 -8.15 0.54 2.42
N VAL A 80 -7.14 -0.02 1.74
CA VAL A 80 -5.87 -0.42 2.38
C VAL A 80 -5.15 0.80 2.97
N MET A 81 -5.02 1.88 2.20
CA MET A 81 -4.39 3.12 2.68
C MET A 81 -5.17 3.72 3.87
N ARG A 82 -6.50 3.63 3.85
CA ARG A 82 -7.34 4.07 4.95
C ARG A 82 -7.13 3.23 6.20
N ARG A 83 -7.03 1.90 6.09
CA ARG A 83 -6.70 1.04 7.22
C ARG A 83 -5.36 1.42 7.83
N LEU A 84 -4.33 1.65 7.00
CA LEU A 84 -3.02 2.11 7.48
C LEU A 84 -3.16 3.43 8.25
N LYS A 85 -3.85 4.42 7.68
CA LYS A 85 -4.08 5.73 8.32
C LYS A 85 -4.83 5.63 9.66
N VAL A 86 -5.90 4.84 9.70
CA VAL A 86 -6.71 4.65 10.93
C VAL A 86 -5.92 3.91 12.01
N ASN A 87 -4.99 3.03 11.62
CA ASN A 87 -4.05 2.39 12.54
C ASN A 87 -2.81 3.26 12.82
N HIS A 88 -2.92 4.59 12.64
CA HIS A 88 -1.87 5.57 12.94
C HIS A 88 -0.55 5.36 12.20
N TYR A 89 -0.59 4.75 11.01
CA TYR A 89 0.57 4.71 10.13
C TYR A 89 0.73 6.06 9.42
N HIS A 90 1.93 6.64 9.52
CA HIS A 90 2.27 7.96 8.98
C HIS A 90 3.54 7.86 8.14
N PRO A 91 3.45 7.52 6.84
CA PRO A 91 4.62 7.40 5.99
C PRO A 91 5.29 8.76 5.78
N ASP A 92 6.61 8.80 5.91
CA ASP A 92 7.45 9.92 5.51
C ASP A 92 7.57 9.99 3.97
N PHE A 93 7.52 8.83 3.31
CA PHE A 93 7.59 8.72 1.86
C PHE A 93 6.68 7.62 1.28
N VAL A 94 6.34 7.78 0.00
CA VAL A 94 5.69 6.77 -0.84
C VAL A 94 6.49 6.64 -2.13
N MET A 95 6.98 5.44 -2.42
CA MET A 95 7.72 5.12 -3.63
C MET A 95 6.89 4.17 -4.49
N ASP A 96 6.52 4.62 -5.68
CA ASP A 96 5.66 3.90 -6.63
C ASP A 96 6.47 3.53 -7.87
N VAL A 97 6.96 2.29 -7.92
CA VAL A 97 7.70 1.74 -9.06
C VAL A 97 6.71 1.07 -10.02
N GLY A 98 6.70 1.53 -11.27
CA GLY A 98 5.63 1.23 -12.23
C GLY A 98 4.40 2.10 -11.97
N ALA A 99 4.62 3.42 -11.84
CA ALA A 99 3.57 4.37 -11.51
C ALA A 99 2.56 4.62 -12.65
N SER A 100 2.91 4.29 -13.89
CA SER A 100 2.15 4.56 -15.11
C SER A 100 1.64 6.01 -15.17
N HIS A 101 0.32 6.24 -15.17
CA HIS A 101 -0.24 7.61 -15.17
C HIS A 101 -0.50 8.18 -13.76
N GLY A 102 -0.05 7.50 -12.69
CA GLY A 102 -0.03 8.01 -11.31
C GLY A 102 -1.32 7.87 -10.51
N ILE A 103 -2.33 7.17 -11.01
CA ILE A 103 -3.64 7.02 -10.32
C ILE A 103 -3.54 6.31 -8.97
N TRP A 104 -2.62 5.35 -8.84
CA TRP A 104 -2.39 4.63 -7.59
C TRP A 104 -1.85 5.59 -6.53
N SER A 105 -0.79 6.31 -6.87
CA SER A 105 -0.17 7.32 -6.01
C SER A 105 -1.12 8.45 -5.67
N HIS A 106 -1.93 8.92 -6.62
CA HIS A 106 -2.98 9.90 -6.36
C HIS A 106 -4.02 9.39 -5.36
N THR A 107 -4.40 8.12 -5.44
CA THR A 107 -5.32 7.51 -4.47
C THR A 107 -4.71 7.47 -3.07
N ALA A 108 -3.43 7.12 -2.96
CA ALA A 108 -2.72 7.11 -1.69
C ALA A 108 -2.51 8.52 -1.10
N SER A 109 -2.24 9.52 -1.93
CA SER A 109 -1.99 10.90 -1.50
C SER A 109 -3.22 11.57 -0.86
N GLN A 110 -4.43 11.11 -1.17
CA GLN A 110 -5.66 11.57 -0.51
C GLN A 110 -5.64 11.30 1.00
N LEU A 111 -4.90 10.27 1.42
CA LEU A 111 -4.82 9.86 2.81
C LEU A 111 -3.50 10.25 3.47
N PHE A 112 -2.42 10.32 2.69
CA PHE A 112 -1.08 10.69 3.17
C PHE A 112 -0.51 11.92 2.46
N PRO A 113 -1.16 13.10 2.55
CA PRO A 113 -0.72 14.29 1.80
C PRO A 113 0.62 14.86 2.25
N GLU A 114 1.10 14.48 3.44
CA GLU A 114 2.38 14.98 3.98
C GLU A 114 3.60 14.20 3.50
N ALA A 115 3.40 12.96 3.02
CA ALA A 115 4.47 12.09 2.56
C ALA A 115 5.12 12.65 1.29
N GLN A 116 6.42 12.40 1.12
CA GLN A 116 7.12 12.65 -0.14
C GLN A 116 6.78 11.54 -1.14
N PHE A 117 6.25 11.91 -2.31
CA PHE A 117 5.89 10.93 -3.35
C PHE A 117 6.96 10.84 -4.43
N ILE A 118 7.54 9.66 -4.65
CA ILE A 118 8.44 9.36 -5.75
C ILE A 118 7.75 8.37 -6.70
N LEU A 119 7.34 8.86 -7.86
CA LEU A 119 6.70 8.05 -8.90
C LEU A 119 7.72 7.73 -9.98
N ILE A 120 7.91 6.45 -10.26
CA ILE A 120 8.94 5.95 -11.15
C ILE A 120 8.29 5.11 -12.24
N ASP A 121 8.45 5.53 -13.49
CA ASP A 121 8.01 4.75 -14.65
C ASP A 121 8.81 5.19 -15.90
N PRO A 122 9.41 4.26 -16.66
CA PRO A 122 10.24 4.60 -17.82
C PRO A 122 9.46 5.27 -18.95
N LEU A 123 8.13 5.15 -18.97
CA LEU A 123 7.25 5.70 -19.99
C LEU A 123 6.29 6.75 -19.41
N ILE A 124 6.58 7.31 -18.23
CA ILE A 124 5.69 8.25 -17.54
C ILE A 124 5.31 9.46 -18.42
N SER A 125 6.15 9.86 -19.38
CA SER A 125 5.82 10.96 -20.29
C SER A 125 4.81 10.59 -21.39
N ARG A 126 4.63 9.28 -21.65
CA ARG A 126 3.91 8.75 -22.81
C ARG A 126 2.47 8.35 -22.54
N TYR A 127 2.12 8.09 -21.28
CA TYR A 127 0.73 7.84 -20.92
C TYR A 127 -0.17 9.05 -21.23
N GLU A 128 -1.47 8.79 -21.34
CA GLU A 128 -2.49 9.78 -21.71
C GLU A 128 -2.33 11.08 -20.93
N GLN A 129 -2.11 12.19 -21.66
CA GLN A 129 -1.79 13.48 -21.05
C GLN A 129 -2.90 13.99 -20.12
N ALA A 130 -4.18 13.73 -20.47
CA ALA A 130 -5.31 14.13 -19.65
C ALA A 130 -5.30 13.41 -18.29
N ALA A 131 -5.12 12.09 -18.28
CA ALA A 131 -5.01 11.29 -17.06
C ALA A 131 -3.82 11.74 -16.20
N ARG A 132 -2.64 11.91 -16.80
CA ARG A 132 -1.44 12.39 -16.10
C ARG A 132 -1.65 13.77 -15.49
N ASN A 133 -2.22 14.70 -16.24
CA ASN A 133 -2.50 16.04 -15.74
C ASN A 133 -3.47 16.01 -14.56
N TYR A 134 -4.46 15.11 -14.58
CA TYR A 134 -5.41 14.96 -13.49
C TYR A 134 -4.77 14.33 -12.25
N TYR A 135 -4.04 13.22 -12.39
CA TYR A 135 -3.50 12.53 -11.22
C TYR A 135 -2.20 13.17 -10.70
N LEU A 136 -1.21 13.40 -11.56
CA LEU A 136 0.12 13.85 -11.14
C LEU A 136 0.12 15.25 -10.53
N LYS A 137 -0.67 16.18 -11.09
CA LYS A 137 -0.73 17.57 -10.57
C LYS A 137 -1.43 17.68 -9.22
N ASN A 138 -2.22 16.68 -8.85
CA ASN A 138 -2.99 16.66 -7.60
C ASN A 138 -2.31 15.81 -6.51
N ILE A 139 -1.04 15.41 -6.70
CA ILE A 139 -0.24 14.78 -5.65
C ILE A 139 0.69 15.84 -5.04
N PRO A 140 0.51 16.20 -3.76
CA PRO A 140 1.43 17.11 -3.06
C PRO A 140 2.84 16.50 -2.98
N LYS A 141 3.88 17.35 -3.09
CA LYS A 141 5.29 16.95 -2.93
C LYS A 141 5.72 15.75 -3.81
N ALA A 142 5.12 15.61 -4.99
CA ALA A 142 5.45 14.55 -5.93
C ALA A 142 6.68 14.89 -6.78
N LYS A 143 7.53 13.88 -6.99
CA LYS A 143 8.58 13.85 -8.01
C LYS A 143 8.33 12.70 -8.96
N PHE A 144 8.59 12.94 -10.23
CA PHE A 144 8.38 11.98 -11.32
C PHE A 144 9.72 11.66 -11.96
N LEU A 145 10.08 10.38 -11.95
CA LEU A 145 11.33 9.89 -12.51
C LEU A 145 11.03 9.01 -13.73
N GLU A 146 11.39 9.51 -14.91
CA GLU A 146 11.24 8.77 -16.17
C GLU A 146 12.42 7.83 -16.40
N ILE A 147 12.49 6.81 -15.55
CA ILE A 147 13.55 5.80 -15.52
C ILE A 147 12.94 4.43 -15.24
N ALA A 148 13.63 3.37 -15.67
CA ALA A 148 13.38 2.03 -15.17
C ALA A 148 14.18 1.79 -13.88
N VAL A 149 13.72 0.82 -13.09
CA VAL A 149 14.41 0.38 -11.88
C VAL A 149 14.87 -1.06 -12.05
N SER A 150 16.11 -1.35 -11.70
CA SER A 150 16.71 -2.69 -11.83
C SER A 150 17.73 -2.97 -10.70
N ASN A 151 18.44 -4.10 -10.80
CA ASN A 151 19.54 -4.48 -9.91
C ASN A 151 20.85 -3.74 -10.22
N GLU A 152 20.93 -3.06 -11.37
CA GLU A 152 22.08 -2.29 -11.81
C GLU A 152 21.66 -1.01 -12.53
N SER A 153 22.55 -0.02 -12.54
CA SER A 153 22.33 1.28 -13.18
C SER A 153 22.96 1.33 -14.56
N GLY A 154 22.37 2.11 -15.47
CA GLY A 154 22.88 2.28 -16.83
C GLY A 154 21.77 2.55 -17.82
N GLN A 155 21.82 1.85 -18.94
CA GLN A 155 20.77 1.86 -19.96
C GLN A 155 20.39 0.42 -20.28
N LEU A 156 19.09 0.15 -20.40
CA LEU A 156 18.58 -1.17 -20.81
C LEU A 156 17.62 -1.02 -21.98
N SER A 157 17.60 -2.06 -22.80
CA SER A 157 16.55 -2.25 -23.81
C SER A 157 15.25 -2.60 -23.10
N PHE A 158 14.22 -1.81 -23.35
CA PHE A 158 12.88 -1.93 -22.78
C PHE A 158 11.90 -2.23 -23.90
N GLN A 159 11.08 -3.25 -23.72
CA GLN A 159 10.10 -3.66 -24.72
C GLN A 159 8.82 -2.89 -24.48
N VAL A 160 8.50 -1.95 -25.36
CA VAL A 160 7.33 -1.07 -25.27
C VAL A 160 6.17 -1.69 -26.05
N SER A 161 5.09 -2.03 -25.36
CA SER A 161 3.86 -2.47 -26.01
C SER A 161 3.09 -1.29 -26.58
N SER A 162 2.27 -1.53 -27.61
CA SER A 162 1.41 -0.50 -28.22
C SER A 162 0.41 0.15 -27.25
N ASP A 163 0.02 -0.54 -26.17
CA ASP A 163 -0.83 -0.02 -25.10
C ASP A 163 -0.05 0.59 -23.92
N LEU A 164 1.29 0.57 -23.95
CA LEU A 164 2.23 0.98 -22.89
C LEU A 164 2.15 0.15 -21.60
N TYR A 165 0.95 -0.26 -21.15
CA TYR A 165 0.71 -1.01 -19.91
C TYR A 165 1.24 -2.45 -19.93
N GLY A 166 1.65 -2.95 -21.09
CA GLY A 166 2.29 -4.25 -21.29
C GLY A 166 3.80 -4.22 -21.43
N SER A 167 4.42 -3.06 -21.23
CA SER A 167 5.85 -2.85 -21.48
C SER A 167 6.69 -3.43 -20.35
N SER A 168 7.77 -4.15 -20.68
CA SER A 168 8.56 -4.88 -19.69
C SER A 168 10.06 -4.85 -20.00
N LEU A 169 10.87 -4.98 -18.94
CA LEU A 169 12.30 -5.26 -19.03
C LEU A 169 12.58 -6.70 -19.48
N LEU A 170 11.63 -7.61 -19.23
CA LEU A 170 11.73 -9.00 -19.65
C LEU A 170 11.06 -9.15 -21.02
N ASN A 171 11.63 -9.97 -21.91
CA ASN A 171 10.98 -10.29 -23.19
C ASN A 171 9.63 -10.98 -22.93
N PRO A 172 8.49 -10.34 -23.22
CA PRO A 172 7.20 -10.94 -22.95
C PRO A 172 6.96 -12.07 -23.95
N ALA A 173 6.64 -13.27 -23.45
CA ALA A 173 6.26 -14.40 -24.30
C ALA A 173 4.77 -14.31 -24.65
N ASP A 174 4.34 -13.22 -25.30
CA ASP A 174 2.97 -13.04 -25.75
C ASP A 174 2.88 -12.55 -27.21
N PHE A 175 1.65 -12.36 -27.69
CA PHE A 175 1.35 -12.06 -29.09
C PHE A 175 1.28 -10.56 -29.41
N ARG A 176 1.78 -9.68 -28.52
CA ARG A 176 1.76 -8.23 -28.75
C ARG A 176 2.95 -7.79 -29.61
N ASP A 177 2.74 -6.73 -30.38
CA ASP A 177 3.82 -6.03 -31.06
C ASP A 177 4.57 -5.15 -30.06
N TYR A 178 5.90 -5.27 -30.06
CA TYR A 178 6.79 -4.55 -29.16
C TYR A 178 7.79 -3.70 -29.95
N GLU A 179 7.96 -2.45 -29.54
CA GLU A 179 9.08 -1.62 -29.97
C GLU A 179 10.19 -1.67 -28.91
N THR A 180 11.44 -1.87 -29.33
CA THR A 180 12.58 -1.83 -28.41
C THR A 180 13.05 -0.40 -28.24
N GLU A 181 13.06 0.09 -27.01
CA GLU A 181 13.57 1.40 -26.66
C GLU A 181 14.70 1.33 -25.65
N THR A 182 15.56 2.34 -25.64
CA THR A 182 16.62 2.45 -24.63
C THR A 182 16.15 3.41 -23.54
N VAL A 183 16.05 2.91 -22.31
CA VAL A 183 15.62 3.70 -21.15
C VAL A 183 16.76 3.82 -20.15
N ALA A 184 16.80 4.94 -19.43
CA ALA A 184 17.73 5.12 -18.32
C ALA A 184 17.29 4.21 -17.15
N VAL A 185 18.26 3.62 -16.47
CA VAL A 185 18.02 2.65 -15.40
C VAL A 185 18.81 3.04 -14.16
N LYS A 186 18.16 2.95 -13.00
CA LYS A 186 18.81 3.10 -11.69
C LYS A 186 18.42 1.96 -10.75
N THR A 187 19.21 1.75 -9.71
CA THR A 187 18.83 0.91 -8.58
C THR A 187 17.93 1.68 -7.61
N LEU A 188 17.15 0.97 -6.79
CA LEU A 188 16.37 1.64 -5.72
C LEU A 188 17.27 2.32 -4.70
N ASP A 189 18.44 1.74 -4.40
CA ASP A 189 19.42 2.36 -3.50
C ASP A 189 19.86 3.73 -4.03
N GLN A 190 20.16 3.86 -5.33
CA GLN A 190 20.52 5.14 -5.93
C GLN A 190 19.38 6.14 -5.89
N VAL A 191 18.16 5.72 -6.22
CA VAL A 191 17.00 6.61 -6.16
C VAL A 191 16.77 7.10 -4.73
N ALA A 192 16.88 6.21 -3.74
CA ALA A 192 16.72 6.57 -2.34
C ALA A 192 17.77 7.59 -1.88
N GLU A 193 19.03 7.41 -2.28
CA GLU A 193 20.12 8.34 -1.98
C GLU A 193 19.89 9.72 -2.62
N GLU A 194 19.65 9.76 -3.93
CA GLU A 194 19.48 11.00 -4.69
C GLU A 194 18.24 11.80 -4.22
N GLU A 195 17.16 11.10 -3.92
CA GLU A 195 15.90 11.71 -3.47
C GLU A 195 15.85 11.96 -1.96
N ASN A 196 16.96 11.69 -1.25
CA ASN A 196 17.11 11.85 0.20
C ASN A 196 15.98 11.16 0.99
N ILE A 197 15.67 9.92 0.60
CA ILE A 197 14.59 9.14 1.22
C ILE A 197 15.05 8.64 2.59
N GLN A 198 14.26 8.98 3.61
CA GLN A 198 14.53 8.64 5.00
C GLN A 198 13.21 8.36 5.74
N GLY A 199 13.30 7.62 6.84
CA GLY A 199 12.15 7.32 7.69
C GLY A 199 11.35 6.09 7.23
N GLN A 200 10.07 6.04 7.62
CA GLN A 200 9.18 4.94 7.27
C GLN A 200 8.39 5.28 6.02
N GLY A 201 8.11 4.29 5.16
CA GLY A 201 7.42 4.58 3.91
C GLY A 201 6.66 3.40 3.32
N ILE A 202 6.03 3.66 2.19
CA ILE A 202 5.29 2.66 1.42
C ILE A 202 6.06 2.42 0.13
N LEU A 203 6.37 1.15 -0.17
CA LEU A 203 6.95 0.75 -1.45
C LEU A 203 5.92 -0.06 -2.25
N LYS A 204 5.52 0.48 -3.40
CA LYS A 204 4.79 -0.27 -4.42
C LYS A 204 5.76 -0.71 -5.52
N LEU A 205 5.69 -1.99 -5.87
CA LEU A 205 6.38 -2.58 -7.02
C LEU A 205 5.32 -3.20 -7.95
N ASP A 206 5.18 -2.64 -9.14
CA ASP A 206 4.35 -3.19 -10.22
C ASP A 206 5.09 -3.06 -11.55
N VAL A 207 6.09 -3.92 -11.75
CA VAL A 207 7.04 -3.86 -12.88
C VAL A 207 6.97 -5.12 -13.75
N GLN A 208 5.78 -5.72 -13.81
CA GLN A 208 5.46 -6.87 -14.67
C GLN A 208 6.48 -8.03 -14.57
N PHE A 209 6.55 -8.66 -13.40
CA PHE A 209 7.39 -9.84 -13.11
C PHE A 209 8.89 -9.56 -12.91
N ALA A 210 9.33 -8.30 -13.00
CA ALA A 210 10.69 -7.88 -12.70
C ALA A 210 10.91 -7.47 -11.23
N GLU A 211 9.94 -7.72 -10.33
CA GLU A 211 10.00 -7.25 -8.94
C GLU A 211 11.22 -7.83 -8.20
N HIS A 212 11.56 -9.09 -8.49
CA HIS A 212 12.75 -9.74 -7.93
C HIS A 212 14.07 -9.07 -8.33
N ILE A 213 14.12 -8.50 -9.54
CA ILE A 213 15.29 -7.76 -10.06
C ILE A 213 15.38 -6.41 -9.34
N VAL A 214 14.26 -5.69 -9.23
CA VAL A 214 14.19 -4.42 -8.49
C VAL A 214 14.63 -4.60 -7.03
N LEU A 215 14.13 -5.64 -6.35
CA LEU A 215 14.49 -5.93 -4.97
C LEU A 215 15.98 -6.27 -4.81
N ALA A 216 16.61 -6.91 -5.80
CA ALA A 216 18.04 -7.20 -5.75
C ALA A 216 18.92 -5.92 -5.79
N GLY A 217 18.41 -4.82 -6.35
CA GLY A 217 19.03 -3.48 -6.35
C GLY A 217 18.59 -2.56 -5.20
N ALA A 218 17.87 -3.09 -4.21
CA ALA A 218 17.28 -2.29 -3.13
C ALA A 218 17.88 -2.58 -1.76
N LYS A 219 19.03 -3.28 -1.68
CA LYS A 219 19.51 -3.87 -0.42
C LYS A 219 19.66 -2.82 0.68
N ASN A 220 20.35 -1.72 0.40
CA ASN A 220 20.58 -0.68 1.41
C ASN A 220 19.28 0.06 1.74
N PHE A 221 18.45 0.31 0.74
CA PHE A 221 17.16 0.95 0.91
C PHE A 221 16.20 0.14 1.79
N LEU A 222 16.09 -1.18 1.58
CA LEU A 222 15.20 -2.04 2.37
C LEU A 222 15.72 -2.18 3.82
N ASP A 223 17.04 -2.23 4.01
CA ASP A 223 17.66 -2.22 5.34
C ASP A 223 17.37 -0.91 6.09
N GLN A 224 17.48 0.23 5.40
CA GLN A 224 17.20 1.55 5.95
C GLN A 224 15.70 1.75 6.26
N ALA A 225 14.81 1.32 5.36
CA ALA A 225 13.37 1.51 5.47
C ALA A 225 12.71 0.59 6.51
N GLY A 226 13.46 -0.36 7.09
CA GLY A 226 13.01 -1.20 8.19
C GLY A 226 12.21 -2.45 7.77
N LEU A 227 12.47 -3.02 6.59
CA LEU A 227 11.82 -4.28 6.17
C LEU A 227 12.25 -5.50 6.99
N SER A 228 13.37 -5.41 7.72
CA SER A 228 13.76 -6.39 8.73
C SER A 228 12.88 -6.33 10.00
N ASP A 229 12.12 -5.23 10.19
CA ASP A 229 11.35 -4.97 11.38
C ASP A 229 9.96 -4.40 11.04
N SER A 230 9.13 -5.21 10.37
CA SER A 230 7.65 -5.12 10.21
C SER A 230 6.98 -3.79 9.81
N ARG A 231 7.75 -2.71 9.54
CA ARG A 231 7.24 -1.34 9.44
C ARG A 231 7.02 -0.83 8.02
N THR A 232 7.52 -1.52 7.00
CA THR A 232 7.30 -1.16 5.60
C THR A 232 6.20 -2.02 4.98
N PHE A 233 5.19 -1.39 4.39
CA PHE A 233 4.14 -2.10 3.65
C PHE A 233 4.60 -2.32 2.19
N LEU A 234 4.82 -3.58 1.82
CA LEU A 234 5.00 -3.99 0.42
C LEU A 234 3.62 -4.31 -0.16
N CYS A 235 3.21 -3.61 -1.21
CA CYS A 235 1.93 -3.88 -1.88
C CYS A 235 2.16 -4.61 -3.22
N PRO A 236 2.19 -5.95 -3.25
CA PRO A 236 2.19 -6.69 -4.50
C PRO A 236 0.77 -6.71 -5.07
N LEU A 237 0.53 -5.92 -6.13
CA LEU A 237 -0.77 -5.90 -6.82
C LEU A 237 -0.75 -6.84 -8.03
N ARG A 238 -1.00 -8.14 -7.81
CA ARG A 238 -1.69 -8.99 -8.80
C ARG A 238 -2.39 -10.16 -8.13
N ARG A 239 -3.64 -10.40 -8.52
CA ARG A 239 -4.40 -11.63 -8.17
C ARG A 239 -3.69 -12.82 -8.80
N LYS A 240 -2.84 -13.50 -8.01
CA LYS A 240 -2.26 -14.86 -8.14
C LYS A 240 -0.75 -14.86 -7.93
N CYS A 241 -0.31 -14.75 -6.68
CA CYS A 241 0.96 -15.32 -6.23
C CYS A 241 0.74 -15.97 -4.86
N PRO A 242 0.85 -17.32 -4.75
CA PRO A 242 0.97 -17.99 -3.46
C PRO A 242 2.45 -17.90 -3.03
N GLY A 243 2.71 -17.49 -1.78
CA GLY A 243 4.02 -17.69 -1.17
C GLY A 243 4.55 -16.47 -0.42
N PHE A 244 4.34 -16.49 0.89
CA PHE A 244 5.25 -15.88 1.85
C PHE A 244 6.68 -16.34 1.55
N PHE A 245 7.63 -15.42 1.42
CA PHE A 245 9.04 -15.74 1.61
C PHE A 245 9.27 -15.99 3.10
N ARG A 246 9.36 -17.27 3.45
CA ARG A 246 10.01 -17.74 4.67
C ARG A 246 11.20 -18.60 4.25
N ASP A 247 12.30 -18.33 4.94
CA ASP A 247 13.44 -19.20 5.24
C ASP A 247 14.71 -19.08 4.37
N ALA A 248 15.80 -18.86 5.13
CA ALA A 248 17.25 -18.96 4.88
C ALA A 248 17.98 -17.81 4.18
#